data_AF-A0A928XRZ5-F1
#
_entry.id   AF-A0A928XRZ5-F1
#
_cell.length_a   1.000
_cell.length_b   1.000
_cell.length_c   1.000
_cell.angle_alpha   90.00
_cell.angle_beta   90.00
_cell.angle_gamma   90.00
#
_symmetry.space_group_name_H-M   'P 1'
#
loop_
_entity.id
_entity.type
_entity.pdbx_description
1 polymer ?
#
loop_
_entity_poly.entity_id
_entity_poly.type
_entity_poly.pdbx_seq_one_letter_code
_entity_poly.pdbx_strand_id
1 'polypeptide(L)'
;MPVKPQQSSDEIAARARRHLEQVVALDSASDEGSTTIPSTPGQARLSEHLAGFFAELGASVERDAHANLIATFAGRGVGSSAAPLALLFHLDTARGTSAIERLELAPTWDGRTIRYSANEKLEVNVENYPSLSSFVGQALLHGPGDAPFGLDDKLGMAHVMTLAWLLRENPAIPHPPLIVIGRPDEEIARMQAVKGLAALLAERGVRSGYTIDGIEPYEINVANFNGSRGAVWFPCRPGDAPDWPAYTLSLGGVNTHGATAKAEGHRPATRLGAELLGRLRALRLVPESIVLASFRSDSLRDCDAELTVYVRDEGARIALASALDEIVVPHVPRGASYRLEPAALRPAPDAAVHDLLDFVARFLASSPGFPLAAEDSAGWEGYSQPYRALSDERGLRLDVRLRDFEDTGLAKRCEHLRREAAGSPVEIEVQYINMGPKLAERPELAEWAKRAGEAVGVETRVLPIRGGTGVDPFLERDVALANLGTGYFAPESEKELTTLELMAGHAAWLCALVQIVGSPD
;
A
#
# COMPACT_ATOMS: atom_id res chain seq x y z
N MET A 1 -32.47 2.39 -14.98
CA MET A 1 -31.59 1.22 -15.16
C MET A 1 -30.48 1.63 -16.13
N PRO A 2 -29.20 1.51 -15.75
CA PRO A 2 -28.07 1.80 -16.63
C PRO A 2 -28.11 0.97 -17.93
N VAL A 3 -27.71 1.59 -19.04
CA VAL A 3 -27.44 0.93 -20.31
C VAL A 3 -26.21 0.06 -20.15
N LYS A 4 -26.33 -1.22 -20.50
CA LYS A 4 -25.21 -2.16 -20.44
C LYS A 4 -24.31 -2.00 -21.68
N PRO A 5 -22.98 -2.16 -21.53
CA PRO A 5 -22.09 -2.26 -22.68
C PRO A 5 -22.47 -3.47 -23.55
N GLN A 6 -22.20 -3.37 -24.85
CA GLN A 6 -22.46 -4.45 -25.82
C GLN A 6 -21.50 -5.64 -25.66
N GLN A 7 -20.35 -5.43 -25.01
CA GLN A 7 -19.34 -6.45 -24.80
C GLN A 7 -19.73 -7.43 -23.70
N SER A 8 -19.42 -8.70 -23.91
CA SER A 8 -19.49 -9.75 -22.90
C SER A 8 -18.46 -9.56 -21.79
N SER A 9 -18.69 -10.18 -20.63
CA SER A 9 -17.74 -10.13 -19.51
C SER A 9 -16.33 -10.62 -19.91
N ASP A 10 -16.24 -11.65 -20.75
CA ASP A 10 -14.96 -12.20 -21.21
C ASP A 10 -14.19 -11.22 -22.11
N GLU A 11 -14.90 -10.49 -22.99
CA GLU A 11 -14.29 -9.45 -23.84
C GLU A 11 -13.79 -8.27 -23.00
N ILE A 12 -14.56 -7.88 -21.97
CA ILE A 12 -14.17 -6.83 -21.02
C ILE A 12 -12.94 -7.29 -20.24
N ALA A 13 -12.95 -8.49 -19.68
CA ALA A 13 -11.83 -9.06 -18.94
C ALA A 13 -10.55 -9.13 -19.78
N ALA A 14 -10.65 -9.62 -21.02
CA ALA A 14 -9.51 -9.69 -21.94
C ALA A 14 -8.96 -8.31 -22.33
N ARG A 15 -9.83 -7.29 -22.41
CA ARG A 15 -9.38 -5.91 -22.61
C ARG A 15 -8.73 -5.34 -21.35
N ALA A 16 -9.35 -5.51 -20.19
CA ALA A 16 -8.85 -5.01 -18.91
C ALA A 16 -7.48 -5.59 -18.57
N ARG A 17 -7.28 -6.91 -18.77
CA ARG A 17 -5.97 -7.55 -18.65
C ARG A 17 -4.91 -6.87 -19.51
N ARG A 18 -5.21 -6.57 -20.79
CA ARG A 18 -4.26 -5.89 -21.67
C ARG A 18 -3.92 -4.50 -21.18
N HIS A 19 -4.89 -3.76 -20.65
CA HIS A 19 -4.64 -2.46 -20.04
C HIS A 19 -3.76 -2.57 -18.80
N LEU A 20 -4.01 -3.55 -17.94
CA LEU A 20 -3.15 -3.81 -16.78
C LEU A 20 -1.73 -4.16 -17.20
N GLU A 21 -1.55 -5.09 -18.14
CA GLU A 21 -0.22 -5.45 -18.69
C GLU A 21 0.53 -4.24 -19.28
N GLN A 22 -0.16 -3.27 -19.88
CA GLN A 22 0.46 -2.05 -20.39
C GLN A 22 1.06 -1.17 -19.28
N VAL A 23 0.38 -1.06 -18.13
CA VAL A 23 0.80 -0.16 -17.05
C VAL A 23 1.75 -0.84 -16.06
N VAL A 24 1.59 -2.14 -15.77
CA VAL A 24 2.53 -2.88 -14.89
C VAL A 24 3.90 -3.08 -15.52
N ALA A 25 4.00 -3.03 -16.85
CA ALA A 25 5.27 -3.07 -17.59
C ALA A 25 6.09 -1.77 -17.47
N LEU A 26 5.51 -0.69 -16.94
CA LEU A 26 6.19 0.60 -16.77
C LEU A 26 6.60 0.78 -15.31
N ASP A 27 7.90 0.88 -15.04
CA ASP A 27 8.40 1.24 -13.72
C ASP A 27 7.95 2.67 -13.34
N SER A 28 7.36 2.79 -12.15
CA SER A 28 6.86 4.03 -11.58
C SER A 28 7.03 4.10 -10.06
N ALA A 29 7.89 3.27 -9.46
CA ALA A 29 8.08 3.26 -8.01
C ALA A 29 8.46 4.65 -7.48
N SER A 30 7.91 5.04 -6.34
CA SER A 30 8.21 6.31 -5.68
C SER A 30 9.56 6.27 -4.93
N ASP A 31 10.13 7.46 -4.70
CA ASP A 31 11.38 7.62 -3.95
C ASP A 31 11.24 8.71 -2.86
N GLU A 32 11.15 8.27 -1.60
CA GLU A 32 11.10 9.15 -0.43
C GLU A 32 12.34 10.07 -0.31
N GLY A 33 13.50 9.65 -0.84
CA GLY A 33 14.74 10.43 -0.80
C GLY A 33 14.79 11.55 -1.84
N SER A 34 13.86 11.55 -2.80
CA SER A 34 13.82 12.51 -3.89
C SER A 34 13.30 13.87 -3.43
N THR A 35 13.89 14.94 -3.99
CA THR A 35 13.48 16.33 -3.74
C THR A 35 12.63 16.91 -4.88
N THR A 36 12.39 16.16 -5.95
CA THR A 36 11.59 16.57 -7.11
C THR A 36 10.19 15.99 -7.06
N ILE A 37 9.23 16.60 -7.76
CA ILE A 37 7.89 16.04 -8.00
C ILE A 37 7.69 15.91 -9.52
N PRO A 38 7.41 14.71 -10.07
CA PRO A 38 7.36 13.42 -9.37
C PRO A 38 8.70 13.02 -8.73
N SER A 39 8.68 12.11 -7.74
CA SER A 39 9.90 11.62 -7.09
C SER A 39 10.79 10.83 -8.06
N THR A 40 10.19 10.13 -9.02
CA THR A 40 10.92 9.35 -10.02
C THR A 40 10.48 9.69 -11.45
N PRO A 41 11.39 9.62 -12.44
CA PRO A 41 11.04 9.85 -13.84
C PRO A 41 10.04 8.84 -14.42
N GLY A 42 9.91 7.65 -13.80
CA GLY A 42 8.99 6.60 -14.21
C GLY A 42 7.53 7.05 -14.19
N GLN A 43 7.13 7.75 -13.14
CA GLN A 43 5.79 8.32 -13.01
C GLN A 43 5.46 9.32 -14.13
N ALA A 44 6.43 10.16 -14.52
CA ALA A 44 6.25 11.10 -15.62
C ALA A 44 6.10 10.39 -16.99
N ARG A 45 6.81 9.28 -17.21
CA ARG A 45 6.64 8.45 -18.41
C ARG A 45 5.28 7.75 -18.44
N LEU A 46 4.82 7.23 -17.31
CA LEU A 46 3.49 6.62 -17.19
C LEU A 46 2.38 7.64 -17.45
N SER A 47 2.50 8.85 -16.88
CA SER A 47 1.62 9.99 -17.16
C SER A 47 1.55 10.32 -18.66
N GLU A 48 2.68 10.30 -19.37
CA GLU A 48 2.74 10.52 -20.82
C GLU A 48 2.09 9.39 -21.63
N HIS A 49 2.35 8.13 -21.24
CA HIS A 49 1.73 6.97 -21.87
C HIS A 49 0.20 7.02 -21.77
N LEU A 50 -0.32 7.28 -20.57
CA LEU A 50 -1.75 7.41 -20.31
C LEU A 50 -2.35 8.64 -21.02
N ALA A 51 -1.60 9.73 -21.14
CA ALA A 51 -2.03 10.89 -21.91
C ALA A 51 -2.30 10.55 -23.38
N GLY A 52 -1.40 9.80 -24.02
CA GLY A 52 -1.60 9.30 -25.38
C GLY A 52 -2.82 8.39 -25.47
N PHE A 53 -2.93 7.43 -24.55
CA PHE A 53 -4.05 6.49 -24.49
C PHE A 53 -5.42 7.19 -24.41
N PHE A 54 -5.61 8.12 -23.47
CA PHE A 54 -6.90 8.80 -23.32
C PHE A 54 -7.18 9.79 -24.46
N ALA A 55 -6.15 10.41 -25.04
CA ALA A 55 -6.32 11.27 -26.22
C ALA A 55 -6.85 10.48 -27.43
N GLU A 56 -6.34 9.27 -27.67
CA GLU A 56 -6.84 8.37 -28.73
C GLU A 56 -8.31 7.98 -28.54
N LEU A 57 -8.78 7.93 -27.28
CA LEU A 57 -10.18 7.68 -26.93
C LEU A 57 -11.06 8.94 -26.99
N GLY A 58 -10.49 10.10 -27.30
CA GLY A 58 -11.20 11.36 -27.52
C GLY A 58 -11.21 12.31 -26.32
N ALA A 59 -10.34 12.12 -25.32
CA ALA A 59 -10.15 13.11 -24.26
C ALA A 59 -9.36 14.34 -24.75
N SER A 60 -9.69 15.51 -24.19
CA SER A 60 -8.75 16.62 -24.14
C SER A 60 -7.79 16.38 -22.98
N VAL A 61 -6.48 16.34 -23.25
CA VAL A 61 -5.49 15.95 -22.25
C VAL A 61 -4.54 17.09 -21.92
N GLU A 62 -4.33 17.31 -20.63
CA GLU A 62 -3.36 18.24 -20.06
C GLU A 62 -2.42 17.50 -19.10
N ARG A 63 -1.21 18.02 -18.95
CA ARG A 63 -0.25 17.60 -17.92
C ARG A 63 0.32 18.84 -17.25
N ASP A 64 0.28 18.89 -15.92
CA ASP A 64 0.81 20.03 -15.18
C ASP A 64 2.31 19.90 -14.89
N ALA A 65 2.88 20.89 -14.18
CA ALA A 65 4.29 20.92 -13.83
C ALA A 65 4.74 19.79 -12.88
N HIS A 66 3.80 19.11 -12.21
CA HIS A 66 4.06 17.93 -11.38
C HIS A 66 3.78 16.64 -12.15
N ALA A 67 3.52 16.72 -13.45
CA ALA A 67 3.12 15.58 -14.29
C ALA A 67 1.79 14.94 -13.86
N ASN A 68 0.92 15.63 -13.13
CA ASN A 68 -0.46 15.18 -12.98
C ASN A 68 -1.07 15.08 -14.38
N LEU A 69 -1.61 13.92 -14.71
CA LEU A 69 -2.42 13.71 -15.89
C LEU A 69 -3.82 14.26 -15.64
N ILE A 70 -4.38 15.00 -16.60
CA ILE A 70 -5.76 15.48 -16.56
C ILE A 70 -6.39 15.21 -17.93
N ALA A 71 -7.19 14.15 -18.03
CA ALA A 71 -7.91 13.77 -19.25
C ALA A 71 -9.40 14.10 -19.10
N THR A 72 -9.89 15.04 -19.92
CA THR A 72 -11.27 15.55 -19.88
C THR A 72 -12.09 14.97 -21.03
N PHE A 73 -13.17 14.27 -20.70
CA PHE A 73 -14.17 13.78 -21.65
C PHE A 73 -15.44 14.63 -21.57
N ALA A 74 -15.95 15.07 -22.72
CA ALA A 74 -17.22 15.78 -22.79
C ALA A 74 -18.39 14.85 -22.37
N GLY A 75 -19.36 15.41 -21.65
CA GLY A 75 -20.56 14.66 -21.26
C GLY A 75 -21.41 14.26 -22.46
N ARG A 76 -22.19 13.18 -22.30
CA ARG A 76 -23.01 12.60 -23.36
C ARG A 76 -24.40 12.21 -22.86
N GLY A 77 -25.43 12.54 -23.65
CA GLY A 77 -26.81 12.13 -23.35
C GLY A 77 -27.34 12.78 -22.07
N VAL A 78 -28.13 12.02 -21.31
CA VAL A 78 -28.62 12.45 -19.99
C VAL A 78 -27.43 12.70 -19.07
N GLY A 79 -27.43 13.84 -18.38
CA GLY A 79 -26.31 14.25 -17.52
C GLY A 79 -25.18 14.98 -18.23
N SER A 80 -25.22 15.14 -19.56
CA SER A 80 -24.15 15.83 -20.31
C SER A 80 -23.88 17.27 -19.86
N SER A 81 -24.84 17.93 -19.21
CA SER A 81 -24.73 19.28 -18.65
C SER A 81 -24.59 19.29 -17.11
N ALA A 82 -24.44 18.13 -16.47
CA ALA A 82 -24.19 18.03 -15.05
C ALA A 82 -22.77 18.48 -14.69
N ALA A 83 -22.50 18.68 -13.40
CA ALA A 83 -21.15 18.94 -12.92
C ALA A 83 -20.20 17.80 -13.32
N PRO A 84 -18.93 18.07 -13.65
CA PRO A 84 -17.99 17.02 -13.99
C PRO A 84 -17.72 16.08 -12.81
N LEU A 85 -17.63 14.79 -13.10
CA LEU A 85 -17.21 13.76 -12.15
C LEU A 85 -15.71 13.52 -12.27
N ALA A 86 -14.98 13.62 -11.15
CA ALA A 86 -13.56 13.28 -11.12
C ALA A 86 -13.35 11.79 -10.84
N LEU A 87 -12.45 11.14 -11.58
CA LEU A 87 -11.96 9.79 -11.31
C LEU A 87 -10.44 9.86 -11.15
N LEU A 88 -9.95 9.57 -9.95
CA LEU A 88 -8.53 9.62 -9.60
C LEU A 88 -7.95 8.22 -9.46
N PHE A 89 -6.71 8.07 -9.91
CA PHE A 89 -5.78 7.01 -9.52
C PHE A 89 -4.40 7.63 -9.27
N HIS A 90 -3.52 6.93 -8.58
CA HIS A 90 -2.12 7.37 -8.42
C HIS A 90 -1.20 6.67 -9.40
N LEU A 91 -0.11 7.35 -9.81
CA LEU A 91 0.82 6.94 -10.87
C LEU A 91 1.99 6.12 -10.33
N ASP A 92 2.35 6.36 -9.07
CA ASP A 92 3.42 5.64 -8.42
C ASP A 92 3.00 4.24 -7.99
N THR A 93 3.98 3.51 -7.52
CA THR A 93 3.80 2.26 -6.79
C THR A 93 4.68 2.34 -5.56
N ALA A 94 4.35 1.61 -4.51
CA ALA A 94 5.20 1.50 -3.33
C ALA A 94 6.66 1.14 -3.70
N ARG A 95 7.58 1.59 -2.85
CA ARG A 95 9.00 1.33 -3.01
C ARG A 95 9.28 -0.17 -2.99
N GLY A 96 10.22 -0.63 -3.82
CA GLY A 96 10.54 -2.05 -3.96
C GLY A 96 9.63 -2.82 -4.92
N THR A 97 8.62 -2.16 -5.50
CA THR A 97 7.84 -2.69 -6.62
C THR A 97 8.71 -2.88 -7.86
N SER A 98 8.51 -3.99 -8.57
CA SER A 98 9.21 -4.31 -9.83
C SER A 98 8.23 -4.38 -10.99
N ALA A 99 8.53 -3.67 -12.07
CA ALA A 99 7.74 -3.75 -13.29
C ALA A 99 7.85 -5.15 -13.92
N ILE A 100 6.74 -5.66 -14.45
CA ILE A 100 6.67 -6.97 -15.11
C ILE A 100 6.05 -6.84 -16.50
N GLU A 101 6.57 -7.57 -17.48
CA GLU A 101 6.05 -7.48 -18.85
C GLU A 101 4.70 -8.18 -19.03
N ARG A 102 4.43 -9.23 -18.24
CA ARG A 102 3.21 -10.04 -18.33
C ARG A 102 2.83 -10.62 -16.99
N LEU A 103 1.52 -10.83 -16.83
CA LEU A 103 0.92 -11.50 -15.67
C LEU A 103 0.92 -13.01 -15.86
N GLU A 104 1.08 -13.74 -14.76
CA GLU A 104 0.83 -15.17 -14.67
C GLU A 104 -0.68 -15.43 -14.50
N LEU A 105 -1.20 -16.46 -15.18
CA LEU A 105 -2.64 -16.76 -15.21
C LEU A 105 -2.90 -18.17 -14.65
N ALA A 106 -3.75 -18.25 -13.63
CA ALA A 106 -4.34 -19.51 -13.17
C ALA A 106 -5.86 -19.51 -13.50
N PRO A 107 -6.31 -20.24 -14.53
CA PRO A 107 -7.61 -19.98 -15.18
C PRO A 107 -8.86 -20.35 -14.37
N THR A 108 -8.76 -21.26 -13.40
CA THR A 108 -9.86 -21.59 -12.49
C THR A 108 -9.25 -22.07 -11.19
N TRP A 109 -9.14 -21.16 -10.23
CA TRP A 109 -8.46 -21.46 -8.98
C TRP A 109 -9.37 -22.16 -7.97
N ASP A 110 -8.90 -23.28 -7.42
CA ASP A 110 -9.69 -24.16 -6.54
C ASP A 110 -9.52 -23.83 -5.04
N GLY A 111 -8.82 -22.75 -4.71
CA GLY A 111 -8.52 -22.33 -3.35
C GLY A 111 -7.25 -22.94 -2.75
N ARG A 112 -6.57 -23.86 -3.46
CA ARG A 112 -5.29 -24.45 -3.00
C ARG A 112 -4.12 -23.50 -3.23
N THR A 113 -2.95 -23.82 -2.69
CA THR A 113 -1.74 -23.00 -2.82
C THR A 113 -1.44 -22.60 -4.26
N ILE A 114 -1.38 -21.29 -4.50
CA ILE A 114 -0.93 -20.68 -5.75
C ILE A 114 0.57 -20.96 -5.92
N ARG A 115 1.00 -21.25 -7.15
CA ARG A 115 2.41 -21.45 -7.48
C ARG A 115 2.98 -20.15 -8.06
N TYR A 116 3.85 -19.51 -7.28
CA TYR A 116 4.61 -18.34 -7.69
C TYR A 116 5.95 -18.78 -8.29
N SER A 117 6.24 -18.37 -9.52
CA SER A 117 7.41 -18.86 -10.27
C SER A 117 8.76 -18.47 -9.67
N ALA A 118 8.83 -17.37 -8.92
CA ALA A 118 10.03 -16.87 -8.27
C ALA A 118 10.10 -17.23 -6.77
N ASN A 119 9.03 -17.75 -6.17
CA ASN A 119 9.01 -18.10 -4.75
C ASN A 119 8.02 -19.24 -4.41
N GLU A 120 8.49 -20.48 -4.54
CA GLU A 120 7.71 -21.68 -4.24
C GLU A 120 7.40 -21.87 -2.74
N LYS A 121 7.98 -21.06 -1.85
CA LYS A 121 7.75 -21.16 -0.39
C LYS A 121 6.51 -20.41 0.07
N LEU A 122 5.93 -19.56 -0.77
CA LEU A 122 4.69 -18.87 -0.48
C LEU A 122 3.53 -19.87 -0.47
N GLU A 123 2.77 -19.87 0.62
CA GLU A 123 1.57 -20.70 0.74
C GLU A 123 0.31 -19.84 0.69
N VAL A 124 0.08 -19.19 -0.45
CA VAL A 124 -1.11 -18.34 -0.68
C VAL A 124 -2.29 -19.23 -1.05
N ASN A 125 -3.17 -19.49 -0.08
CA ASN A 125 -4.36 -20.33 -0.18
C ASN A 125 -5.45 -19.86 0.79
N VAL A 126 -6.66 -20.42 0.67
CA VAL A 126 -7.81 -20.05 1.52
C VAL A 126 -7.66 -20.45 2.99
N GLU A 127 -6.77 -21.40 3.31
CA GLU A 127 -6.50 -21.82 4.69
C GLU A 127 -5.64 -20.77 5.41
N ASN A 128 -4.57 -20.30 4.76
CA ASN A 128 -3.67 -19.28 5.28
C ASN A 128 -4.23 -17.86 5.17
N TYR A 129 -5.07 -17.60 4.15
CA TYR A 129 -5.67 -16.30 3.86
C TYR A 129 -7.18 -16.46 3.52
N PRO A 130 -8.06 -16.50 4.54
CA PRO A 130 -9.49 -16.72 4.33
C PRO A 130 -10.20 -15.69 3.44
N SER A 131 -9.65 -14.47 3.32
CA SER A 131 -10.18 -13.44 2.41
C SER A 131 -10.17 -13.89 0.94
N LEU A 132 -9.27 -14.80 0.56
CA LEU A 132 -9.20 -15.35 -0.80
C LEU A 132 -10.41 -16.22 -1.19
N SER A 133 -11.31 -16.55 -0.26
CA SER A 133 -12.53 -17.30 -0.55
C SER A 133 -13.38 -16.67 -1.67
N SER A 134 -13.36 -15.33 -1.79
CA SER A 134 -14.07 -14.61 -2.85
C SER A 134 -13.49 -14.85 -4.24
N PHE A 135 -12.23 -15.30 -4.34
CA PHE A 135 -11.49 -15.54 -5.58
C PHE A 135 -11.63 -17.00 -6.08
N VAL A 136 -12.22 -17.90 -5.29
CA VAL A 136 -12.37 -19.31 -5.66
C VAL A 136 -13.29 -19.46 -6.88
N GLY A 137 -12.86 -20.27 -7.85
CA GLY A 137 -13.54 -20.49 -9.12
C GLY A 137 -13.25 -19.46 -10.20
N GLN A 138 -12.47 -18.43 -9.89
CA GLN A 138 -12.12 -17.35 -10.82
C GLN A 138 -10.75 -17.58 -11.49
N ALA A 139 -10.48 -16.84 -12.55
CA ALA A 139 -9.21 -16.84 -13.24
C ALA A 139 -8.23 -15.81 -12.61
N LEU A 140 -7.30 -16.29 -11.78
CA LEU A 140 -6.33 -15.44 -11.09
C LEU A 140 -5.28 -14.86 -12.05
N LEU A 141 -4.95 -13.60 -11.81
CA LEU A 141 -3.80 -12.91 -12.37
C LEU A 141 -2.86 -12.52 -11.23
N HIS A 142 -1.59 -12.89 -11.32
CA HIS A 142 -0.58 -12.58 -10.31
C HIS A 142 0.80 -12.35 -10.92
N GLY A 143 1.72 -11.85 -10.11
CA GLY A 143 3.14 -11.69 -10.45
C GLY A 143 3.98 -12.93 -10.13
N PRO A 144 5.32 -12.84 -10.28
CA PRO A 144 6.23 -13.97 -10.06
C PRO A 144 6.43 -14.37 -8.60
N GLY A 145 6.19 -13.48 -7.63
CA GLY A 145 6.31 -13.76 -6.19
C GLY A 145 7.64 -13.38 -5.53
N ASP A 146 8.49 -12.61 -6.21
CA ASP A 146 9.76 -12.05 -5.68
C ASP A 146 9.61 -10.60 -5.17
N ALA A 147 8.76 -9.81 -5.80
CA ALA A 147 8.45 -8.43 -5.42
C ALA A 147 6.99 -8.07 -5.73
N PRO A 148 6.44 -6.99 -5.14
CA PRO A 148 5.20 -6.40 -5.62
C PRO A 148 5.36 -5.97 -7.09
N PHE A 149 4.27 -5.93 -7.85
CA PHE A 149 4.29 -5.49 -9.25
C PHE A 149 3.36 -4.30 -9.53
N GLY A 150 2.70 -3.82 -8.48
CA GLY A 150 2.05 -2.52 -8.45
C GLY A 150 0.57 -2.59 -8.81
N LEU A 151 -0.17 -3.59 -8.33
CA LEU A 151 -1.64 -3.57 -8.45
C LEU A 151 -2.22 -2.31 -7.79
N ASP A 152 -1.61 -1.87 -6.70
CA ASP A 152 -1.81 -0.56 -6.08
C ASP A 152 -0.95 0.51 -6.80
N ASP A 153 -1.49 1.43 -7.61
CA ASP A 153 -2.90 1.56 -8.07
C ASP A 153 -3.03 1.33 -9.60
N LYS A 154 -2.15 0.52 -10.18
CA LYS A 154 -2.25 0.21 -11.62
C LYS A 154 -3.48 -0.61 -11.97
N LEU A 155 -4.10 -1.28 -11.00
CA LEU A 155 -5.38 -1.93 -11.18
C LEU A 155 -6.51 -0.90 -11.31
N GLY A 156 -6.54 0.14 -10.48
CA GLY A 156 -7.45 1.27 -10.62
C GLY A 156 -7.27 1.99 -11.96
N MET A 157 -6.02 2.22 -12.37
CA MET A 157 -5.71 2.73 -13.73
C MET A 157 -6.35 1.85 -14.81
N ALA A 158 -6.15 0.53 -14.75
CA ALA A 158 -6.67 -0.40 -15.75
C ALA A 158 -8.20 -0.40 -15.78
N HIS A 159 -8.87 -0.26 -14.63
CA HIS A 159 -10.32 -0.11 -14.56
C HIS A 159 -10.81 1.17 -15.26
N VAL A 160 -10.15 2.30 -15.02
CA VAL A 160 -10.49 3.59 -15.66
C VAL A 160 -10.16 3.58 -17.16
N MET A 161 -9.06 2.95 -17.57
CA MET A 161 -8.73 2.74 -18.98
C MET A 161 -9.81 1.90 -19.67
N THR A 162 -10.27 0.83 -19.02
CA THR A 162 -11.33 -0.04 -19.53
C THR A 162 -12.66 0.69 -19.60
N LEU A 163 -13.00 1.51 -18.60
CA LEU A 163 -14.18 2.39 -18.62
C LEU A 163 -14.15 3.32 -19.83
N ALA A 164 -13.04 4.02 -20.06
CA ALA A 164 -12.91 4.94 -21.19
C ALA A 164 -13.09 4.23 -22.53
N TRP A 165 -12.52 3.02 -22.68
CA TRP A 165 -12.74 2.18 -23.86
C TRP A 165 -14.21 1.78 -24.02
N LEU A 166 -14.87 1.34 -22.94
CA LEU A 166 -16.30 0.98 -22.96
C LEU A 166 -17.17 2.16 -23.39
N LEU A 167 -16.95 3.36 -22.84
CA LEU A 167 -17.71 4.56 -23.19
C LEU A 167 -17.47 4.99 -24.64
N ARG A 168 -16.28 4.73 -25.19
CA ARG A 168 -15.96 4.99 -26.61
C ARG A 168 -16.70 4.03 -27.54
N GLU A 169 -16.69 2.73 -27.23
CA GLU A 169 -17.32 1.69 -28.06
C GLU A 169 -18.85 1.65 -27.93
N ASN A 170 -19.40 2.28 -26.89
CA ASN A 170 -20.84 2.29 -26.62
C ASN A 170 -21.39 3.72 -26.62
N PRO A 171 -21.60 4.35 -27.79
CA PRO A 171 -22.06 5.74 -27.89
C PRO A 171 -23.44 6.00 -27.27
N ALA A 172 -24.24 4.95 -27.04
CA ALA A 172 -25.54 5.05 -26.40
C ALA A 172 -25.48 5.20 -24.86
N ILE A 173 -24.34 4.95 -24.23
CA ILE A 173 -24.18 5.07 -22.77
C ILE A 173 -24.08 6.55 -22.39
N PRO A 174 -25.04 7.11 -21.62
CA PRO A 174 -24.98 8.48 -21.16
C PRO A 174 -23.99 8.64 -20.00
N HIS A 175 -23.38 9.80 -19.86
CA HIS A 175 -22.50 10.11 -18.73
C HIS A 175 -22.33 11.63 -18.59
N PRO A 176 -22.03 12.14 -17.38
CA PRO A 176 -21.64 13.53 -17.20
C PRO A 176 -20.26 13.77 -17.83
N PRO A 177 -19.80 15.03 -17.90
CA PRO A 177 -18.40 15.29 -18.17
C PRO A 177 -17.53 14.51 -17.18
N LEU A 178 -16.47 13.86 -17.68
CA LEU A 178 -15.54 13.08 -16.84
C LEU A 178 -14.18 13.75 -16.84
N ILE A 179 -13.56 13.84 -15.67
CA ILE A 179 -12.16 14.28 -15.54
C ILE A 179 -11.39 13.13 -14.89
N VAL A 180 -10.60 12.43 -15.72
CA VAL A 180 -9.72 11.35 -15.29
C VAL A 180 -8.36 11.92 -14.92
N ILE A 181 -7.86 11.54 -13.75
CA ILE A 181 -6.67 12.12 -13.15
C ILE A 181 -5.71 11.02 -12.71
N GLY A 182 -4.45 11.16 -13.12
CA GLY A 182 -3.33 10.38 -12.59
C GLY A 182 -2.41 11.29 -11.80
N ARG A 183 -2.34 11.11 -10.48
CA ARG A 183 -1.46 11.90 -9.59
C ARG A 183 -0.15 11.18 -9.29
N PRO A 184 1.00 11.85 -9.17
CA PRO A 184 2.23 11.24 -8.69
C PRO A 184 2.30 11.22 -7.14
N ASP A 185 3.26 10.46 -6.63
CA ASP A 185 3.75 10.46 -5.25
C ASP A 185 2.65 10.34 -4.17
N GLU A 186 1.65 9.47 -4.39
CA GLU A 186 0.65 9.11 -3.37
C GLU A 186 1.33 8.34 -2.22
N GLU A 187 2.13 7.33 -2.55
CA GLU A 187 2.69 6.34 -1.61
C GLU A 187 3.62 6.98 -0.57
N ILE A 188 4.21 8.12 -0.94
CA ILE A 188 5.09 8.93 -0.07
C ILE A 188 4.37 10.16 0.51
N ALA A 189 3.04 10.15 0.48
CA ALA A 189 2.12 11.16 1.02
C ALA A 189 2.41 12.59 0.56
N ARG A 190 2.80 12.79 -0.70
CA ARG A 190 3.27 14.09 -1.18
C ARG A 190 2.13 15.00 -1.65
N MET A 191 1.38 15.55 -0.71
CA MET A 191 0.22 16.41 -0.98
C MET A 191 0.53 17.65 -1.83
N GLN A 192 1.78 18.11 -1.85
CA GLN A 192 2.21 19.22 -2.71
C GLN A 192 1.94 18.94 -4.20
N ALA A 193 1.98 17.68 -4.63
CA ALA A 193 1.70 17.28 -6.01
C ALA A 193 0.27 17.65 -6.44
N VAL A 194 -0.71 17.65 -5.52
CA VAL A 194 -2.13 17.78 -5.87
C VAL A 194 -2.79 19.10 -5.42
N LYS A 195 -2.08 19.97 -4.68
CA LYS A 195 -2.65 21.26 -4.22
C LYS A 195 -3.13 22.16 -5.36
N GLY A 196 -2.32 22.32 -6.40
CA GLY A 196 -2.67 23.12 -7.58
C GLY A 196 -3.78 22.47 -8.39
N LEU A 197 -3.72 21.15 -8.54
CA LEU A 197 -4.74 20.34 -9.19
C LEU A 197 -6.11 20.48 -8.48
N ALA A 198 -6.16 20.38 -7.15
CA ALA A 198 -7.40 20.54 -6.39
C ALA A 198 -8.07 21.89 -6.63
N ALA A 199 -7.30 22.98 -6.64
CA ALA A 199 -7.81 24.31 -6.97
C ALA A 199 -8.36 24.37 -8.41
N LEU A 200 -7.61 23.82 -9.38
CA LEU A 200 -8.02 23.76 -10.78
C LEU A 200 -9.34 22.98 -10.97
N LEU A 201 -9.52 21.85 -10.29
CA LEU A 201 -10.75 21.06 -10.39
C LEU A 201 -11.95 21.83 -9.81
N ALA A 202 -11.78 22.49 -8.67
CA ALA A 202 -12.83 23.30 -8.08
C ALA A 202 -13.22 24.47 -9.00
N GLU A 203 -12.26 25.12 -9.66
CA GLU A 203 -12.49 26.17 -10.67
C GLU A 203 -13.22 25.64 -11.91
N ARG A 204 -12.95 24.38 -12.31
CA ARG A 204 -13.67 23.67 -13.39
C ARG A 204 -15.05 23.16 -12.97
N GLY A 205 -15.51 23.49 -11.76
CA GLY A 205 -16.83 23.13 -11.27
C GLY A 205 -16.97 21.68 -10.80
N VAL A 206 -15.87 20.96 -10.60
CA VAL A 206 -15.89 19.62 -9.98
C VAL A 206 -16.31 19.76 -8.52
N ARG A 207 -17.23 18.91 -8.08
CA ARG A 207 -17.71 18.86 -6.67
C ARG A 207 -17.69 17.45 -6.08
N SER A 208 -17.60 16.45 -6.94
CA SER A 208 -17.70 15.04 -6.58
C SER A 208 -16.73 14.23 -7.41
N GLY A 209 -16.22 13.15 -6.83
CA GLY A 209 -15.39 12.21 -7.53
C GLY A 209 -15.08 10.98 -6.70
N TYR A 210 -14.28 10.11 -7.29
CA TYR A 210 -13.81 8.90 -6.64
C TYR A 210 -12.32 8.72 -6.90
N THR A 211 -11.55 8.41 -5.85
CA THR A 211 -10.31 7.66 -6.02
C THR A 211 -10.69 6.20 -6.30
N ILE A 212 -10.00 5.56 -7.24
CA ILE A 212 -10.23 4.17 -7.64
C ILE A 212 -9.07 3.36 -7.08
N ASP A 213 -8.92 3.39 -5.75
CA ASP A 213 -7.68 3.07 -5.03
C ASP A 213 -8.01 2.30 -3.73
N GLY A 214 -9.14 1.60 -3.73
CA GLY A 214 -9.54 0.71 -2.64
C GLY A 214 -9.05 -0.71 -2.91
N ILE A 215 -9.03 -1.53 -1.87
CA ILE A 215 -8.45 -2.87 -1.89
C ILE A 215 -9.51 -3.91 -2.25
N GLU A 216 -10.56 -4.00 -1.43
CA GLU A 216 -11.53 -5.10 -1.49
C GLU A 216 -12.46 -4.97 -2.71
N PRO A 217 -12.91 -6.09 -3.30
CA PRO A 217 -13.87 -6.04 -4.40
C PRO A 217 -15.15 -5.27 -4.04
N TYR A 218 -15.50 -4.28 -4.86
CA TYR A 218 -16.74 -3.49 -4.72
C TYR A 218 -16.91 -2.79 -3.37
N GLU A 219 -15.79 -2.50 -2.68
CA GLU A 219 -15.85 -1.67 -1.48
C GLU A 219 -16.02 -0.19 -1.82
N ILE A 220 -16.61 0.53 -0.89
CA ILE A 220 -16.82 1.97 -0.95
C ILE A 220 -16.24 2.53 0.35
N ASN A 221 -15.16 3.29 0.28
CA ASN A 221 -14.58 3.92 1.46
C ASN A 221 -15.02 5.37 1.57
N VAL A 222 -15.58 5.68 2.72
CA VAL A 222 -16.02 7.03 3.09
C VAL A 222 -15.28 7.57 4.31
N ALA A 223 -14.26 6.87 4.78
CA ALA A 223 -13.41 7.26 5.90
C ALA A 223 -12.05 6.58 5.76
N ASN A 224 -10.99 7.26 6.18
CA ASN A 224 -9.61 6.75 6.22
C ASN A 224 -8.96 7.04 7.57
N PHE A 225 -7.74 6.54 7.81
CA PHE A 225 -7.03 6.93 9.02
C PHE A 225 -6.63 8.41 8.97
N ASN A 226 -6.58 9.06 10.13
CA ASN A 226 -5.60 10.12 10.35
C ASN A 226 -4.20 9.49 10.49
N GLY A 227 -3.20 10.11 9.88
CA GLY A 227 -1.82 9.61 9.85
C GLY A 227 -0.84 10.55 10.53
N SER A 228 0.04 10.01 11.39
CA SER A 228 1.26 10.69 11.82
C SER A 228 2.46 9.76 11.74
N ARG A 229 3.66 10.34 11.56
CA ARG A 229 4.93 9.64 11.60
C ARG A 229 5.69 10.08 12.83
N GLY A 230 6.01 9.11 13.70
CA GLY A 230 6.95 9.29 14.80
C GLY A 230 8.37 8.90 14.39
N ALA A 231 9.36 9.61 14.91
CA ALA A 231 10.77 9.26 14.81
C ALA A 231 11.39 9.30 16.21
N VAL A 232 12.07 8.22 16.61
CA VAL A 232 12.77 8.10 17.90
C VAL A 232 14.26 7.88 17.63
N TRP A 233 15.14 8.64 18.29
CA TRP A 233 16.59 8.53 18.08
C TRP A 233 17.32 7.88 19.25
N PHE A 234 18.23 6.98 18.92
CA PHE A 234 19.13 6.29 19.85
C PHE A 234 20.57 6.71 19.53
N PRO A 235 21.23 7.52 20.38
CA PRO A 235 22.58 8.01 20.12
C PRO A 235 23.58 6.87 19.97
N CYS A 236 24.34 6.89 18.87
CA CYS A 236 25.41 5.93 18.60
C CYS A 236 26.47 5.94 19.70
N ARG A 237 26.82 4.74 20.18
CA ARG A 237 27.84 4.50 21.19
C ARG A 237 28.65 3.28 20.76
N PRO A 238 29.60 3.48 19.83
CA PRO A 238 30.44 2.39 19.33
C PRO A 238 31.34 1.86 20.45
N GLY A 239 31.43 0.54 20.53
CA GLY A 239 32.36 -0.20 21.37
C GLY A 239 33.41 -0.93 20.55
N ASP A 240 34.25 -1.71 21.24
CA ASP A 240 35.30 -2.48 20.59
C ASP A 240 34.73 -3.75 19.94
N ALA A 241 35.11 -4.00 18.69
CA ALA A 241 34.76 -5.23 18.00
C ALA A 241 35.52 -6.41 18.63
N PRO A 242 34.84 -7.52 19.01
CA PRO A 242 35.53 -8.70 19.49
C PRO A 242 36.33 -9.34 18.34
N ASP A 243 37.40 -10.06 18.67
CA ASP A 243 38.15 -10.85 17.70
C ASP A 243 37.44 -12.17 17.37
N TRP A 244 36.18 -12.07 16.95
CA TRP A 244 35.30 -13.17 16.55
C TRP A 244 34.93 -13.06 15.08
N PRO A 245 34.61 -14.17 14.39
CA PRO A 245 33.98 -14.14 13.09
C PRO A 245 32.71 -13.26 13.09
N ALA A 246 32.54 -12.47 12.03
CA ALA A 246 31.35 -11.67 11.80
C ALA A 246 30.51 -12.25 10.66
N TYR A 247 29.20 -12.15 10.79
CA TYR A 247 28.23 -12.62 9.80
C TYR A 247 27.24 -11.51 9.49
N THR A 248 26.90 -11.39 8.21
CA THR A 248 25.77 -10.61 7.73
C THR A 248 24.53 -11.48 7.82
N LEU A 249 23.56 -11.02 8.59
CA LEU A 249 22.23 -11.59 8.70
C LEU A 249 21.26 -10.70 7.91
N SER A 250 20.77 -11.21 6.78
CA SER A 250 19.66 -10.61 6.05
C SER A 250 18.35 -11.18 6.60
N LEU A 251 17.48 -10.32 7.12
CA LEU A 251 16.14 -10.66 7.59
C LEU A 251 15.09 -10.13 6.60
N GLY A 252 14.31 -11.04 6.03
CA GLY A 252 13.12 -10.72 5.25
C GLY A 252 11.86 -10.83 6.12
N GLY A 253 11.11 -9.74 6.21
CA GLY A 253 9.84 -9.71 6.92
C GLY A 253 8.66 -10.25 6.10
N VAL A 254 7.46 -10.20 6.67
CA VAL A 254 6.22 -10.38 5.89
C VAL A 254 5.79 -9.02 5.37
N ASN A 255 5.98 -8.80 4.07
CA ASN A 255 5.60 -7.55 3.42
C ASN A 255 4.10 -7.52 3.09
N THR A 256 3.49 -6.35 3.30
CA THR A 256 2.09 -6.03 3.01
C THR A 256 1.81 -4.58 3.43
N HIS A 257 0.81 -3.95 2.82
CA HIS A 257 0.29 -2.67 3.26
C HIS A 257 -0.30 -2.75 4.68
N GLY A 258 -0.23 -1.63 5.42
CA GLY A 258 -0.73 -1.53 6.78
C GLY A 258 -2.24 -1.80 6.92
N ALA A 259 -3.01 -1.66 5.84
CA ALA A 259 -4.45 -1.91 5.85
C ALA A 259 -4.81 -3.38 6.02
N THR A 260 -4.02 -4.28 5.43
CA THR A 260 -4.26 -5.74 5.40
C THR A 260 -3.31 -6.52 6.32
N ALA A 261 -2.47 -5.80 7.07
CA ALA A 261 -1.46 -6.34 7.97
C ALA A 261 -1.93 -7.50 8.87
N LYS A 262 -3.13 -7.45 9.47
CA LYS A 262 -3.65 -8.55 10.30
C LYS A 262 -4.00 -9.79 9.50
N ALA A 263 -4.69 -9.61 8.38
CA ALA A 263 -5.12 -10.72 7.53
C ALA A 263 -3.91 -11.44 6.93
N GLU A 264 -2.87 -10.69 6.58
CA GLU A 264 -1.66 -11.24 5.97
C GLU A 264 -0.57 -11.59 6.99
N GLY A 265 -0.70 -11.13 8.24
CA GLY A 265 0.30 -11.29 9.30
C GLY A 265 1.61 -10.58 9.00
N HIS A 266 1.52 -9.28 8.71
CA HIS A 266 2.66 -8.38 8.61
C HIS A 266 3.66 -8.62 9.74
N ARG A 267 4.94 -8.59 9.40
CA ARG A 267 6.00 -8.85 10.36
C ARG A 267 7.26 -8.09 9.95
N PRO A 268 7.50 -6.88 10.46
CA PRO A 268 8.66 -6.10 10.07
C PRO A 268 9.93 -6.61 10.75
N ALA A 269 11.07 -6.43 10.08
CA ALA A 269 12.36 -6.87 10.58
C ALA A 269 12.77 -6.21 11.90
N THR A 270 12.27 -5.01 12.20
CA THR A 270 12.46 -4.37 13.52
C THR A 270 11.87 -5.22 14.64
N ARG A 271 10.67 -5.80 14.43
CA ARG A 271 10.04 -6.74 15.37
C ARG A 271 10.79 -8.07 15.43
N LEU A 272 11.14 -8.65 14.27
CA LEU A 272 11.92 -9.89 14.22
C LEU A 272 13.29 -9.75 14.92
N GLY A 273 13.97 -8.62 14.72
CA GLY A 273 15.23 -8.30 15.39
C GLY A 273 15.07 -8.18 16.90
N ALA A 274 13.97 -7.58 17.38
CA ALA A 274 13.68 -7.45 18.80
C ALA A 274 13.39 -8.82 19.45
N GLU A 275 12.62 -9.66 18.78
CA GLU A 275 12.35 -11.04 19.20
C GLU A 275 13.64 -11.87 19.22
N LEU A 276 14.51 -11.71 18.21
CA LEU A 276 15.81 -12.35 18.15
C LEU A 276 16.70 -11.95 19.32
N LEU A 277 16.85 -10.64 19.57
CA LEU A 277 17.65 -10.15 20.70
C LEU A 277 17.12 -10.70 22.04
N GLY A 278 15.80 -10.71 22.23
CA GLY A 278 15.16 -11.28 23.41
C GLY A 278 15.47 -12.78 23.58
N ARG A 279 15.37 -13.56 22.49
CA ARG A 279 15.65 -15.00 22.50
C ARG A 279 17.13 -15.30 22.79
N LEU A 280 18.05 -14.58 22.15
CA LEU A 280 19.49 -14.74 22.38
C LEU A 280 19.90 -14.39 23.82
N ARG A 281 19.27 -13.39 24.43
CA ARG A 281 19.47 -13.08 25.85
C ARG A 281 18.91 -14.15 26.78
N ALA A 282 17.73 -14.71 26.47
CA ALA A 282 17.15 -15.80 27.26
C ALA A 282 18.06 -17.05 27.26
N LEU A 283 18.77 -17.28 26.14
CA LEU A 283 19.79 -18.34 26.00
C LEU A 283 21.17 -17.96 26.58
N ARG A 284 21.32 -16.76 27.15
CA ARG A 284 22.58 -16.20 27.67
C ARG A 284 23.71 -16.11 26.63
N LEU A 285 23.36 -15.94 25.35
CA LEU A 285 24.34 -15.82 24.28
C LEU A 285 24.84 -14.38 24.10
N VAL A 286 24.01 -13.38 24.43
CA VAL A 286 24.36 -11.97 24.34
C VAL A 286 24.72 -11.43 25.74
N PRO A 287 25.89 -10.79 25.95
CA PRO A 287 26.97 -10.54 24.98
C PRO A 287 28.06 -11.65 24.97
N GLU A 288 27.91 -12.74 25.72
CA GLU A 288 29.00 -13.69 26.03
C GLU A 288 29.57 -14.45 24.82
N SER A 289 28.75 -14.71 23.81
CA SER A 289 29.10 -15.49 22.62
C SER A 289 28.52 -14.92 21.31
N ILE A 290 27.61 -13.96 21.39
CA ILE A 290 27.04 -13.23 20.25
C ILE A 290 27.00 -11.73 20.58
N VAL A 291 27.43 -10.89 19.65
CA VAL A 291 27.31 -9.42 19.73
C VAL A 291 26.62 -8.91 18.47
N LEU A 292 25.51 -8.18 18.63
CA LEU A 292 24.84 -7.48 17.53
C LEU A 292 25.55 -6.15 17.32
N ALA A 293 26.13 -5.96 16.13
CA ALA A 293 26.98 -4.81 15.86
C ALA A 293 26.25 -3.68 15.13
N SER A 294 25.38 -4.02 14.18
CA SER A 294 24.59 -3.08 13.40
C SER A 294 23.20 -3.62 13.13
N PHE A 295 22.26 -2.71 12.90
CA PHE A 295 20.91 -3.01 12.40
C PHE A 295 20.50 -1.89 11.45
N ARG A 296 20.10 -2.24 10.24
CA ARG A 296 19.62 -1.28 9.25
C ARG A 296 18.48 -1.90 8.46
N SER A 297 17.32 -1.25 8.45
CA SER A 297 16.22 -1.64 7.55
C SER A 297 16.65 -1.49 6.10
N ASP A 298 16.16 -2.39 5.25
CA ASP A 298 16.41 -2.30 3.82
C ASP A 298 15.79 -1.01 3.28
N SER A 299 16.44 -0.42 2.27
CA SER A 299 15.91 0.79 1.67
C SER A 299 14.63 0.53 0.87
N LEU A 300 14.55 -0.57 0.14
CA LEU A 300 13.41 -0.88 -0.72
C LEU A 300 12.31 -1.60 0.06
N ARG A 301 12.72 -2.61 0.84
CA ARG A 301 11.99 -3.45 1.79
C ARG A 301 11.84 -2.87 3.19
N ASP A 302 10.86 -2.00 3.51
CA ASP A 302 10.73 -1.50 4.91
C ASP A 302 10.57 -2.64 5.95
N CYS A 303 9.98 -3.77 5.54
CA CYS A 303 9.83 -4.96 6.38
C CYS A 303 11.11 -5.80 6.51
N ASP A 304 12.18 -5.48 5.77
CA ASP A 304 13.43 -6.23 5.72
C ASP A 304 14.54 -5.46 6.44
N ALA A 305 15.60 -6.16 6.85
CA ALA A 305 16.78 -5.54 7.43
C ALA A 305 18.06 -6.36 7.22
N GLU A 306 19.18 -5.67 7.30
CA GLU A 306 20.50 -6.27 7.44
C GLU A 306 21.06 -5.99 8.83
N LEU A 307 21.62 -7.04 9.45
CA LEU A 307 22.34 -6.96 10.71
C LEU A 307 23.74 -7.52 10.53
N THR A 308 24.73 -6.92 11.16
CA THR A 308 26.02 -7.60 11.36
C THR A 308 26.10 -8.15 12.78
N VAL A 309 26.43 -9.43 12.90
CA VAL A 309 26.57 -10.14 14.18
C VAL A 309 27.95 -10.77 14.29
N TYR A 310 28.61 -10.57 15.43
CA TYR A 310 29.82 -11.30 15.79
C TYR A 310 29.44 -12.57 16.54
N VAL A 311 30.04 -13.69 16.18
CA VAL A 311 29.71 -15.01 16.73
C VAL A 311 31.00 -15.69 17.17
N ARG A 312 31.11 -15.99 18.45
CA ARG A 312 32.34 -16.45 19.11
C ARG A 312 32.86 -17.78 18.58
N ASP A 313 31.96 -18.75 18.40
CA ASP A 313 32.28 -20.12 18.03
C ASP A 313 31.11 -20.80 17.29
N GLU A 314 31.36 -22.00 16.79
CA GLU A 314 30.38 -22.76 16.02
C GLU A 314 29.12 -23.13 16.84
N GLY A 315 29.26 -23.33 18.15
CA GLY A 315 28.12 -23.61 19.02
C GLY A 315 27.17 -22.42 19.10
N ALA A 316 27.73 -21.21 19.25
CA ALA A 316 26.97 -19.97 19.20
C ALA A 316 26.31 -19.75 17.83
N ARG A 317 26.99 -20.13 16.73
CA ARG A 317 26.43 -20.04 15.37
C ARG A 317 25.22 -20.95 15.18
N ILE A 318 25.30 -22.21 15.65
CA ILE A 318 24.18 -23.16 15.62
C ILE A 318 23.02 -22.65 16.46
N ALA A 319 23.29 -22.11 17.66
CA ALA A 319 22.26 -21.56 18.53
C ALA A 319 21.58 -20.32 17.93
N LEU A 320 22.34 -19.45 17.24
CA LEU A 320 21.80 -18.33 16.48
C LEU A 320 20.86 -18.81 15.36
N ALA A 321 21.28 -19.79 14.56
CA ALA A 321 20.45 -20.36 13.50
C ALA A 321 19.16 -20.98 14.07
N SER A 322 19.25 -21.72 15.18
CA SER A 322 18.07 -22.29 15.85
C SER A 322 17.11 -21.22 16.37
N ALA A 323 17.61 -20.10 16.89
CA ALA A 323 16.77 -18.98 17.33
C ALA A 323 16.09 -18.29 16.14
N LEU A 324 16.79 -18.14 15.02
CA LEU A 324 16.22 -17.63 13.77
C LEU A 324 15.14 -18.56 13.23
N ASP A 325 15.35 -19.87 13.26
CA ASP A 325 14.35 -20.84 12.83
C ASP A 325 13.06 -20.72 13.65
N GLU A 326 13.17 -20.63 14.98
CA GLU A 326 12.02 -20.48 15.88
C GLU A 326 11.21 -19.21 15.59
N ILE A 327 11.89 -18.12 15.21
CA ILE A 327 11.28 -16.79 15.03
C ILE A 327 10.74 -16.61 13.62
N VAL A 328 11.47 -17.05 12.60
CA VAL A 328 11.20 -16.72 11.18
C VAL A 328 10.42 -17.83 10.47
N VAL A 329 10.71 -19.11 10.73
CA VAL A 329 10.07 -20.24 10.02
C VAL A 329 8.54 -20.22 10.11
N PRO A 330 7.91 -19.87 11.26
CA PRO A 330 6.45 -19.74 11.33
C PRO A 330 5.84 -18.74 10.35
N HIS A 331 6.66 -17.82 9.82
CA HIS A 331 6.24 -16.76 8.90
C HIS A 331 6.70 -16.98 7.45
N VAL A 332 7.51 -18.01 7.18
CA VAL A 332 7.99 -18.36 5.82
C VAL A 332 6.85 -18.58 4.82
N PRO A 333 5.74 -19.29 5.18
CA PRO A 333 4.58 -19.42 4.30
C PRO A 333 3.98 -18.08 3.82
N ARG A 334 4.29 -16.98 4.51
CA ARG A 334 3.79 -15.63 4.26
C ARG A 334 4.83 -14.69 3.62
N GLY A 335 6.03 -15.19 3.35
CA GLY A 335 7.11 -14.45 2.68
C GLY A 335 8.32 -14.13 3.55
N ALA A 336 8.27 -14.38 4.86
CA ALA A 336 9.43 -14.13 5.72
C ALA A 336 10.61 -15.03 5.34
N SER A 337 11.82 -14.54 5.54
CA SER A 337 13.03 -15.28 5.24
C SER A 337 14.20 -14.82 6.08
N TYR A 338 15.27 -15.62 6.13
CA TYR A 338 16.54 -15.13 6.63
C TYR A 338 17.70 -15.77 5.87
N ARG A 339 18.83 -15.09 5.88
CA ARG A 339 20.09 -15.61 5.37
C ARG A 339 21.24 -15.18 6.27
N LEU A 340 22.15 -16.11 6.55
CA LEU A 340 23.37 -15.84 7.32
C LEU A 340 24.61 -16.16 6.46
N GLU A 341 25.40 -15.13 6.16
CA GLU A 341 26.61 -15.24 5.33
C GLU A 341 27.81 -14.60 6.04
N PRO A 342 29.07 -15.01 5.76
CA PRO A 342 30.24 -14.32 6.29
C PRO A 342 30.21 -12.81 5.95
N ALA A 343 30.42 -11.95 6.94
CA ALA A 343 30.32 -10.51 6.74
C ALA A 343 31.51 -9.97 5.93
N ALA A 344 31.23 -9.19 4.89
CA ALA A 344 32.26 -8.45 4.15
C ALA A 344 32.80 -7.26 4.96
N LEU A 345 31.94 -6.66 5.79
CA LEU A 345 32.25 -5.53 6.66
C LEU A 345 32.19 -5.97 8.13
N ARG A 346 33.05 -5.38 8.96
CA ARG A 346 33.15 -5.64 10.40
C ARG A 346 32.96 -4.32 11.16
N PRO A 347 31.72 -3.78 11.24
CA PRO A 347 31.46 -2.53 11.93
C PRO A 347 31.71 -2.67 13.43
N ALA A 348 32.19 -1.61 14.07
CA ALA A 348 32.27 -1.55 15.53
C ALA A 348 30.87 -1.77 16.13
N PRO A 349 30.71 -2.65 17.14
CA PRO A 349 29.42 -2.85 17.76
C PRO A 349 28.86 -1.58 18.37
N ASP A 350 27.59 -1.26 18.12
CA ASP A 350 26.95 -0.06 18.63
C ASP A 350 25.85 -0.39 19.64
N ALA A 351 25.97 0.13 20.86
CA ALA A 351 24.95 -0.07 21.90
C ALA A 351 23.57 0.49 21.50
N ALA A 352 23.50 1.44 20.56
CA ALA A 352 22.24 1.97 20.03
C ALA A 352 21.38 0.88 19.36
N VAL A 353 21.99 -0.18 18.82
CA VAL A 353 21.26 -1.33 18.26
C VAL A 353 20.45 -2.03 19.34
N HIS A 354 21.07 -2.28 20.50
CA HIS A 354 20.39 -2.89 21.63
C HIS A 354 19.29 -1.98 22.18
N ASP A 355 19.56 -0.67 22.35
CA ASP A 355 18.56 0.29 22.82
C ASP A 355 17.32 0.31 21.92
N LEU A 356 17.52 0.35 20.60
CA LEU A 356 16.43 0.38 19.62
C LEU A 356 15.60 -0.89 19.69
N LEU A 357 16.22 -2.07 19.66
CA LEU A 357 15.52 -3.35 19.68
C LEU A 357 14.82 -3.58 21.03
N ASP A 358 15.43 -3.14 22.13
CA ASP A 358 14.82 -3.16 23.46
C ASP A 358 13.62 -2.21 23.56
N PHE A 359 13.72 -1.04 22.93
CA PHE A 359 12.59 -0.13 22.81
C PHE A 359 11.47 -0.77 22.00
N VAL A 360 11.74 -1.39 20.83
CA VAL A 360 10.71 -2.06 20.02
C VAL A 360 10.01 -3.16 20.83
N ALA A 361 10.76 -4.02 21.51
CA ALA A 361 10.20 -5.09 22.35
C ALA A 361 9.32 -4.52 23.47
N ARG A 362 9.83 -3.53 24.20
CA ARG A 362 9.14 -2.94 25.36
C ARG A 362 7.91 -2.12 24.94
N PHE A 363 8.00 -1.41 23.81
CA PHE A 363 6.90 -0.64 23.22
C PHE A 363 5.76 -1.59 22.83
N LEU A 364 6.03 -2.62 22.03
CA LEU A 364 5.02 -3.59 21.59
C LEU A 364 4.45 -4.45 22.73
N ALA A 365 5.19 -4.64 23.82
CA ALA A 365 4.72 -5.34 25.02
C ALA A 365 3.92 -4.44 25.99
N SER A 366 3.87 -3.13 25.76
CA SER A 366 3.12 -2.20 26.61
C SER A 366 1.60 -2.37 26.42
N SER A 367 0.81 -1.89 27.38
CA SER A 367 -0.65 -2.02 27.36
C SER A 367 -1.34 -0.66 27.52
N PRO A 368 -1.39 0.17 26.44
CA PRO A 368 -1.99 1.49 26.51
C PRO A 368 -3.52 1.47 26.36
N GLY A 369 -4.15 0.29 26.26
CA GLY A 369 -5.59 0.14 26.06
C GLY A 369 -6.05 0.24 24.60
N PHE A 370 -5.13 0.16 23.64
CA PHE A 370 -5.41 0.08 22.20
C PHE A 370 -4.35 -0.78 21.49
N PRO A 371 -4.64 -1.35 20.30
CA PRO A 371 -3.66 -2.12 19.53
C PRO A 371 -2.44 -1.30 19.11
N LEU A 372 -1.28 -1.95 19.11
CA LEU A 372 0.00 -1.35 18.73
C LEU A 372 0.47 -1.86 17.38
N ALA A 373 0.72 -3.16 17.23
CA ALA A 373 1.16 -3.68 15.94
C ALA A 373 0.00 -3.64 14.93
N ALA A 374 0.30 -3.34 13.66
CA ALA A 374 -0.70 -3.30 12.60
C ALA A 374 -1.40 -4.66 12.46
N GLU A 375 -0.64 -5.74 12.60
CA GLU A 375 -1.11 -7.13 12.58
C GLU A 375 -2.02 -7.52 13.76
N ASP A 376 -2.07 -6.72 14.82
CA ASP A 376 -2.97 -6.96 15.96
C ASP A 376 -4.33 -6.22 15.79
N SER A 377 -4.40 -5.25 14.88
CA SER A 377 -5.55 -4.33 14.71
C SER A 377 -6.42 -4.66 13.49
N ALA A 378 -7.73 -4.44 13.58
CA ALA A 378 -8.67 -4.64 12.47
C ALA A 378 -9.84 -3.65 12.45
N GLY A 379 -10.53 -3.57 11.30
CA GLY A 379 -11.73 -2.74 11.15
C GLY A 379 -11.44 -1.29 11.51
N TRP A 380 -12.10 -0.79 12.56
CA TRP A 380 -11.98 0.59 13.06
C TRP A 380 -10.86 0.80 14.09
N GLU A 381 -10.04 -0.22 14.38
CA GLU A 381 -8.93 -0.10 15.32
C GLU A 381 -7.70 0.55 14.68
N GLY A 382 -7.19 1.66 15.21
CA GLY A 382 -5.89 2.19 14.79
C GLY A 382 -4.70 1.34 15.26
N TYR A 383 -3.48 1.69 14.83
CA TYR A 383 -2.23 1.05 15.24
C TYR A 383 -1.07 2.05 15.42
N SER A 384 0.01 1.59 16.07
CA SER A 384 1.27 2.30 16.29
C SER A 384 2.44 1.36 15.98
N GLN A 385 2.91 1.35 14.73
CA GLN A 385 3.84 0.32 14.23
C GLN A 385 5.27 0.86 14.11
N PRO A 386 6.24 0.41 14.92
CA PRO A 386 7.65 0.56 14.62
C PRO A 386 7.97 -0.29 13.39
N TYR A 387 8.44 0.34 12.30
CA TYR A 387 8.57 -0.36 11.02
C TYR A 387 9.97 -0.24 10.42
N ARG A 388 10.67 0.89 10.60
CA ARG A 388 11.92 1.15 9.90
C ARG A 388 13.00 1.72 10.81
N ALA A 389 14.22 1.18 10.71
CA ALA A 389 15.39 1.67 11.41
C ALA A 389 16.47 2.15 10.43
N LEU A 390 16.85 3.43 10.52
CA LEU A 390 17.83 4.08 9.66
C LEU A 390 18.85 4.82 10.51
N SER A 391 20.05 5.08 9.98
CA SER A 391 21.04 5.92 10.66
C SER A 391 21.03 7.33 10.07
N ASP A 392 21.13 8.33 10.93
CA ASP A 392 21.35 9.73 10.56
C ASP A 392 22.36 10.40 11.52
N GLU A 393 22.55 11.71 11.39
CA GLU A 393 23.51 12.49 12.19
C GLU A 393 23.24 12.48 13.71
N ARG A 394 22.03 12.10 14.14
CA ARG A 394 21.65 12.03 15.56
C ARG A 394 21.80 10.62 16.14
N GLY A 395 22.08 9.62 15.30
CA GLY A 395 22.26 8.22 15.69
C GLY A 395 21.35 7.28 14.92
N LEU A 396 20.92 6.20 15.57
CA LEU A 396 19.97 5.25 15.00
C LEU A 396 18.54 5.75 15.20
N ARG A 397 17.83 6.03 14.11
CA ARG A 397 16.45 6.50 14.08
C ARG A 397 15.48 5.34 13.83
N LEU A 398 14.50 5.20 14.71
CA LEU A 398 13.35 4.30 14.55
C LEU A 398 12.13 5.11 14.10
N ASP A 399 11.63 4.82 12.91
CA ASP A 399 10.39 5.38 12.39
C ASP A 399 9.18 4.53 12.87
N VAL A 400 8.12 5.22 13.29
CA VAL A 400 6.88 4.63 13.82
C VAL A 400 5.67 5.21 13.07
N ARG A 401 4.85 4.36 12.45
CA ARG A 401 3.56 4.77 11.87
C ARG A 401 2.51 4.85 12.95
N LEU A 402 1.85 6.00 13.11
CA LEU A 402 0.74 6.21 14.04
C LEU A 402 -0.52 6.43 13.21
N ARG A 403 -1.54 5.60 13.44
CA ARG A 403 -2.78 5.59 12.66
C ARG A 403 -3.98 5.47 13.58
N ASP A 404 -4.99 6.32 13.37
CA ASP A 404 -6.27 6.21 14.05
C ASP A 404 -7.38 6.91 13.25
N PHE A 405 -8.62 6.43 13.33
CA PHE A 405 -9.74 7.09 12.65
C PHE A 405 -10.17 8.38 13.35
N GLU A 406 -9.93 8.48 14.66
CA GLU A 406 -10.30 9.65 15.45
C GLU A 406 -9.08 10.48 15.81
N ASP A 407 -9.21 11.80 15.75
CA ASP A 407 -8.16 12.74 16.18
C ASP A 407 -7.73 12.50 17.63
N THR A 408 -8.70 12.16 18.49
CA THR A 408 -8.43 11.87 19.90
C THR A 408 -7.65 10.55 20.08
N GLY A 409 -7.94 9.55 19.24
CA GLY A 409 -7.20 8.29 19.22
C GLY A 409 -5.78 8.48 18.74
N LEU A 410 -5.58 9.25 17.66
CA LEU A 410 -4.25 9.58 17.15
C LEU A 410 -3.44 10.36 18.19
N ALA A 411 -4.05 11.33 18.88
CA ALA A 411 -3.40 12.09 19.94
C ALA A 411 -2.92 11.18 21.10
N LYS A 412 -3.74 10.21 21.53
CA LYS A 412 -3.34 9.22 22.55
C LYS A 412 -2.16 8.35 22.11
N ARG A 413 -2.09 7.98 20.82
CA ARG A 413 -0.96 7.22 20.26
C ARG A 413 0.32 8.05 20.24
N CYS A 414 0.23 9.31 19.85
CA CYS A 414 1.36 10.25 19.89
C CYS A 414 1.88 10.47 21.32
N GLU A 415 0.97 10.62 22.30
CA GLU A 415 1.34 10.73 23.72
C GLU A 415 1.99 9.44 24.24
N HIS A 416 1.44 8.28 23.89
CA HIS A 416 2.00 6.98 24.24
C HIS A 416 3.43 6.82 23.72
N LEU A 417 3.68 7.14 22.44
CA LEU A 417 5.03 7.09 21.86
C LEU A 417 6.01 7.98 22.65
N ARG A 418 5.63 9.23 22.94
CA ARG A 418 6.48 10.15 23.73
C ARG A 418 6.79 9.60 25.13
N ARG A 419 5.81 8.96 25.78
CA ARG A 419 5.97 8.38 27.11
C ARG A 419 6.93 7.19 27.08
N GLU A 420 6.75 6.24 26.17
CA GLU A 420 7.60 5.04 26.11
C GLU A 420 9.04 5.35 25.69
N ALA A 421 9.20 6.42 24.90
CA ALA A 421 10.50 6.93 24.44
C ALA A 421 11.11 7.95 25.41
N ALA A 422 10.59 8.08 26.64
CA ALA A 422 11.15 8.98 27.64
C ALA A 422 12.66 8.75 27.81
N GLY A 423 13.45 9.81 27.65
CA GLY A 423 14.92 9.77 27.66
C GLY A 423 15.57 9.61 26.29
N SER A 424 14.79 9.39 25.23
CA SER A 424 15.23 9.43 23.83
C SER A 424 14.57 10.63 23.12
N PRO A 425 15.26 11.33 22.20
CA PRO A 425 14.62 12.35 21.38
C PRO A 425 13.49 11.76 20.53
N VAL A 426 12.36 12.47 20.45
CA VAL A 426 11.18 12.07 19.67
C VAL A 426 10.66 13.26 18.87
N GLU A 427 10.35 13.02 17.60
CA GLU A 427 9.63 13.95 16.73
C GLU A 427 8.40 13.27 16.17
N ILE A 428 7.31 14.02 16.00
CA ILE A 428 6.06 13.51 15.44
C ILE A 428 5.56 14.54 14.43
N GLU A 429 5.35 14.09 13.20
CA GLU A 429 4.84 14.87 12.08
C GLU A 429 3.48 14.32 11.63
N VAL A 430 2.53 15.21 11.36
CA VAL A 430 1.21 14.86 10.80
C VAL A 430 1.37 14.62 9.30
N GLN A 431 0.84 13.52 8.79
CA GLN A 431 0.93 13.14 7.38
C GLN A 431 -0.33 13.50 6.58
N TYR A 432 -1.49 13.08 7.08
CA TYR A 432 -2.79 13.28 6.42
C TYR A 432 -3.95 13.15 7.41
N ILE A 433 -5.12 13.64 7.00
CA ILE A 433 -6.35 13.63 7.79
C ILE A 433 -7.36 12.57 7.31
N ASN A 434 -8.36 12.28 8.15
CA ASN A 434 -9.50 11.43 7.83
C ASN A 434 -10.53 12.22 6.99
N MET A 435 -10.92 11.68 5.82
CA MET A 435 -11.94 12.23 4.94
C MET A 435 -13.37 12.09 5.48
N GLY A 436 -13.59 11.20 6.44
CA GLY A 436 -14.90 10.81 6.97
C GLY A 436 -15.80 11.96 7.42
N PRO A 437 -15.32 12.89 8.25
CA PRO A 437 -16.11 14.05 8.65
C PRO A 437 -16.65 14.85 7.45
N LYS A 438 -15.85 15.02 6.39
CA LYS A 438 -16.26 15.73 5.18
C LYS A 438 -17.19 14.91 4.29
N LEU A 439 -16.95 13.62 4.15
CA LEU A 439 -17.81 12.76 3.34
C LEU A 439 -19.16 12.45 4.01
N ALA A 440 -19.27 12.59 5.33
CA ALA A 440 -20.55 12.53 6.02
C ALA A 440 -21.53 13.63 5.55
N GLU A 441 -21.02 14.76 5.06
CA GLU A 441 -21.83 15.84 4.46
C GLU A 441 -22.29 15.51 3.03
N ARG A 442 -21.77 14.44 2.41
CA ARG A 442 -21.97 14.06 1.01
C ARG A 442 -22.37 12.58 0.86
N PRO A 443 -23.44 12.13 1.53
CA PRO A 443 -23.85 10.72 1.55
C PRO A 443 -24.18 10.17 0.15
N GLU A 444 -24.54 11.03 -0.79
CA GLU A 444 -24.88 10.65 -2.17
C GLU A 444 -23.74 9.93 -2.89
N LEU A 445 -22.47 10.21 -2.54
CA LEU A 445 -21.31 9.52 -3.13
C LEU A 445 -21.36 8.01 -2.87
N ALA A 446 -21.69 7.61 -1.65
CA ALA A 446 -21.82 6.20 -1.31
C ALA A 446 -23.10 5.60 -1.92
N GLU A 447 -24.20 6.37 -1.98
CA GLU A 447 -25.46 5.92 -2.56
C GLU A 447 -25.36 5.67 -4.07
N TRP A 448 -24.66 6.53 -4.81
CA TRP A 448 -24.42 6.34 -6.25
C TRP A 448 -23.64 5.06 -6.52
N ALA A 449 -22.58 4.80 -5.75
CA ALA A 449 -21.77 3.60 -5.87
C ALA A 449 -22.56 2.32 -5.50
N LYS A 450 -23.40 2.38 -4.46
CA LYS A 450 -24.32 1.28 -4.10
C LYS A 450 -25.31 0.97 -5.21
N ARG A 451 -26.01 1.98 -5.72
CA ARG A 451 -26.97 1.85 -6.83
C ARG A 451 -26.30 1.31 -8.08
N ALA A 452 -25.04 1.68 -8.32
CA ALA A 452 -24.26 1.14 -9.44
C ALA A 452 -23.98 -0.35 -9.26
N GLY A 453 -23.67 -0.77 -8.02
CA GLY A 453 -23.46 -2.17 -7.68
C GLY A 453 -24.74 -3.00 -7.88
N GLU A 454 -25.86 -2.52 -7.34
CA GLU A 454 -27.18 -3.13 -7.52
C GLU A 454 -27.54 -3.28 -9.00
N ALA A 455 -27.25 -2.26 -9.82
CA ALA A 455 -27.54 -2.27 -11.25
C ALA A 455 -26.77 -3.33 -12.05
N VAL A 456 -25.58 -3.73 -11.58
CA VAL A 456 -24.76 -4.77 -12.21
C VAL A 456 -24.80 -6.10 -11.45
N GLY A 457 -25.59 -6.20 -10.38
CA GLY A 457 -25.79 -7.41 -9.61
C GLY A 457 -24.61 -7.78 -8.70
N VAL A 458 -23.82 -6.80 -8.26
CA VAL A 458 -22.73 -7.00 -7.30
C VAL A 458 -23.10 -6.40 -5.95
N GLU A 459 -22.73 -7.09 -4.87
CA GLU A 459 -22.90 -6.58 -3.52
C GLU A 459 -21.77 -5.57 -3.23
N THR A 460 -22.15 -4.37 -2.79
CA THR A 460 -21.20 -3.32 -2.39
C THR A 460 -21.15 -3.19 -0.89
N ARG A 461 -19.98 -2.83 -0.36
CA ARG A 461 -19.76 -2.72 1.09
C ARG A 461 -19.15 -1.38 1.43
N VAL A 462 -19.77 -0.65 2.36
CA VAL A 462 -19.16 0.59 2.88
C VAL A 462 -18.21 0.22 4.01
N LEU A 463 -16.92 0.40 3.78
CA LEU A 463 -15.86 0.01 4.70
C LEU A 463 -14.92 1.20 4.95
N PRO A 464 -14.35 1.35 6.15
CA PRO A 464 -13.25 2.28 6.33
C PRO A 464 -12.01 1.76 5.58
N ILE A 465 -11.24 2.66 4.96
CA ILE A 465 -9.90 2.29 4.46
C ILE A 465 -8.87 2.49 5.57
N ARG A 466 -8.04 1.48 5.78
CA ARG A 466 -7.02 1.45 6.84
C ARG A 466 -5.67 2.01 6.34
N GLY A 467 -5.73 3.13 5.64
CA GLY A 467 -4.62 3.87 5.05
C GLY A 467 -4.93 5.37 4.96
N GLY A 468 -4.17 6.10 4.14
CA GLY A 468 -4.55 7.42 3.65
C GLY A 468 -5.05 7.30 2.20
N THR A 469 -5.71 8.31 1.66
CA THR A 469 -6.06 8.38 0.23
C THR A 469 -5.57 9.67 -0.44
N GLY A 470 -4.86 10.50 0.34
CA GLY A 470 -4.28 11.75 -0.14
C GLY A 470 -5.27 12.78 -0.70
N VAL A 471 -6.54 12.73 -0.27
CA VAL A 471 -7.62 13.60 -0.80
C VAL A 471 -7.72 14.95 -0.08
N ASP A 472 -6.90 15.20 0.95
CA ASP A 472 -6.99 16.35 1.85
C ASP A 472 -7.07 17.69 1.08
N PRO A 473 -6.19 17.97 0.09
CA PRO A 473 -6.23 19.23 -0.63
C PRO A 473 -7.50 19.43 -1.47
N PHE A 474 -8.18 18.34 -1.86
CA PHE A 474 -9.44 18.40 -2.60
C PHE A 474 -10.60 18.73 -1.65
N LEU A 475 -10.61 18.14 -0.45
CA LEU A 475 -11.61 18.42 0.58
C LEU A 475 -11.55 19.90 1.03
N GLU A 476 -10.35 20.48 1.11
CA GLU A 476 -10.15 21.92 1.39
C GLU A 476 -10.74 22.85 0.31
N ARG A 477 -11.02 22.31 -0.88
CA ARG A 477 -11.58 23.05 -2.03
C ARG A 477 -13.02 22.67 -2.35
N ASP A 478 -13.71 22.04 -1.39
CA ASP A 478 -15.08 21.54 -1.53
C ASP A 478 -15.24 20.58 -2.72
N VAL A 479 -14.21 19.76 -2.97
CA VAL A 479 -14.23 18.65 -3.92
C VAL A 479 -14.24 17.36 -3.11
N ALA A 480 -15.42 16.75 -2.98
CA ALA A 480 -15.58 15.53 -2.20
C ALA A 480 -15.19 14.30 -3.03
N LEU A 481 -14.19 13.56 -2.55
CA LEU A 481 -13.68 12.35 -3.18
C LEU A 481 -13.87 11.17 -2.22
N ALA A 482 -14.77 10.25 -2.56
CA ALA A 482 -14.84 8.94 -1.89
C ALA A 482 -13.84 7.97 -2.54
N ASN A 483 -13.59 6.81 -1.93
CA ASN A 483 -12.74 5.77 -2.54
C ASN A 483 -13.57 4.57 -2.98
N LEU A 484 -13.16 3.93 -4.06
CA LEU A 484 -13.76 2.68 -4.56
C LEU A 484 -12.73 1.57 -4.64
N GLY A 485 -13.12 0.38 -4.20
CA GLY A 485 -12.37 -0.85 -4.34
C GLY A 485 -11.96 -1.16 -5.77
N THR A 486 -10.79 -1.76 -5.93
CA THR A 486 -10.29 -2.24 -7.23
C THR A 486 -10.28 -3.78 -7.32
N GLY A 487 -10.34 -4.48 -6.19
CA GLY A 487 -10.53 -5.94 -6.14
C GLY A 487 -9.25 -6.74 -6.31
N TYR A 488 -8.25 -6.47 -5.47
CA TYR A 488 -7.00 -7.22 -5.40
C TYR A 488 -6.74 -7.70 -3.97
N PHE A 489 -5.80 -8.62 -3.87
CA PHE A 489 -5.30 -9.16 -2.61
C PHE A 489 -3.83 -8.81 -2.45
N ALA A 490 -3.42 -8.62 -1.19
CA ALA A 490 -2.06 -8.34 -0.77
C ALA A 490 -1.41 -7.10 -1.41
N PRO A 491 -1.96 -5.89 -1.20
CA PRO A 491 -1.31 -4.63 -1.60
C PRO A 491 0.15 -4.54 -1.12
N GLU A 492 0.99 -4.00 -2.00
CA GLU A 492 2.42 -3.73 -1.77
C GLU A 492 3.24 -4.98 -1.42
N SER A 493 2.78 -6.16 -1.82
CA SER A 493 3.38 -7.43 -1.42
C SER A 493 3.69 -8.30 -2.64
N GLU A 494 4.69 -9.17 -2.53
CA GLU A 494 4.99 -10.15 -3.57
C GLU A 494 3.84 -11.14 -3.85
N LYS A 495 2.81 -11.14 -2.99
CA LYS A 495 1.62 -11.97 -3.07
C LYS A 495 0.46 -11.32 -3.84
N GLU A 496 0.69 -10.14 -4.44
CA GLU A 496 -0.32 -9.39 -5.19
C GLU A 496 -1.06 -10.27 -6.22
N LEU A 497 -2.40 -10.22 -6.19
CA LEU A 497 -3.22 -10.89 -7.20
C LEU A 497 -4.59 -10.22 -7.38
N THR A 498 -5.17 -10.41 -8.57
CA THR A 498 -6.57 -10.08 -8.89
C THR A 498 -7.16 -11.17 -9.78
N THR A 499 -8.35 -10.96 -10.36
CA THR A 499 -8.97 -11.92 -11.29
C THR A 499 -9.54 -11.23 -12.53
N LEU A 500 -9.67 -12.00 -13.61
CA LEU A 500 -10.32 -11.53 -14.84
C LEU A 500 -11.78 -11.14 -14.59
N GLU A 501 -12.49 -11.89 -13.77
CA GLU A 501 -13.91 -11.69 -13.46
C GLU A 501 -14.11 -10.43 -12.62
N LEU A 502 -13.24 -10.17 -11.63
CA LEU A 502 -13.27 -8.93 -10.85
C LEU A 502 -12.95 -7.73 -11.72
N MET A 503 -11.98 -7.83 -12.63
CA MET A 503 -11.67 -6.75 -13.57
C MET A 503 -12.86 -6.42 -14.48
N ALA A 504 -13.54 -7.42 -15.04
CA ALA A 504 -14.74 -7.21 -15.84
C ALA A 504 -15.89 -6.60 -15.02
N GLY A 505 -16.10 -7.10 -13.79
CA GLY A 505 -17.13 -6.62 -12.90
C GLY A 505 -16.91 -5.18 -12.43
N HIS A 506 -15.68 -4.78 -12.11
CA HIS A 506 -15.35 -3.39 -11.76
C HIS A 506 -15.55 -2.44 -12.95
N ALA A 507 -15.15 -2.84 -14.16
CA ALA A 507 -15.41 -2.03 -15.35
C ALA A 507 -16.92 -1.83 -15.59
N ALA A 508 -17.73 -2.88 -15.40
CA ALA A 508 -19.18 -2.78 -15.47
C ALA A 508 -19.75 -1.88 -14.36
N TRP A 509 -19.24 -2.00 -13.14
CA TRP A 509 -19.64 -1.18 -12.00
C TRP A 509 -19.35 0.31 -12.23
N LEU A 510 -18.14 0.67 -12.68
CA LEU A 510 -17.80 2.05 -13.02
C LEU A 510 -18.65 2.58 -14.19
N CYS A 511 -18.96 1.73 -15.17
CA CYS A 511 -19.84 2.10 -16.28
C CYS A 511 -21.27 2.41 -15.82
N ALA A 512 -21.79 1.66 -14.83
CA ALA A 512 -23.07 1.97 -14.19
C ALA A 512 -22.99 3.22 -13.31
N LEU A 513 -21.88 3.41 -12.60
CA LEU A 513 -21.64 4.56 -11.72
C LEU A 513 -21.74 5.88 -12.48
N VAL A 514 -20.99 6.03 -13.58
CA VAL A 514 -21.01 7.29 -14.35
C VAL A 514 -22.41 7.63 -14.88
N GLN A 515 -23.21 6.62 -15.22
CA GLN A 515 -24.60 6.81 -15.65
C GLN A 515 -25.49 7.31 -14.50
N ILE A 516 -25.33 6.72 -13.32
CA ILE A 516 -26.09 7.10 -12.13
C ILE A 516 -25.73 8.51 -11.66
N VAL A 517 -24.45 8.87 -11.69
CA VAL A 517 -24.02 10.24 -11.37
C VAL A 517 -24.59 11.26 -12.37
N GLY A 518 -24.66 10.90 -13.65
CA GLY A 518 -25.24 11.76 -14.70
C GLY A 518 -26.76 11.93 -14.60
N SER A 519 -27.45 10.99 -13.97
CA SER A 519 -28.91 11.02 -13.77
C SER A 519 -29.24 10.51 -12.36
N PRO A 520 -28.96 11.32 -11.32
CA PRO A 520 -29.09 10.88 -9.95
C PRO A 520 -30.55 10.64 -9.53
N ASP A 521 -31.51 11.26 -10.21
CA ASP A 521 -32.95 11.12 -9.98
C ASP A 521 -33.56 9.83 -10.54
#